data_AF-A0A2M9PDJ8-F1
#
_entry.id   AF-A0A2M9PDJ8-F1
#
_cell.length_a   1.000
_cell.length_b   1.000
_cell.length_c   1.000
_cell.angle_alpha   90.00
_cell.angle_beta   90.00
_cell.angle_gamma   90.00
#
_symmetry.space_group_name_H-M   'P 1'
#
loop_
_entity.id
_entity.type
_entity.pdbx_description
1 polymer ?
#
loop_
_entity_poly.entity_id
_entity_poly.type
_entity_poly.pdbx_seq_one_letter_code
_entity_poly.pdbx_strand_id
1 'polypeptide(L)'
;MAIPKTTICIWYDKEAEAAARFYAETFPDSAVRAVHLAPGDYPSGKAGDVLTVEFTVAGLPCLGLNGGPAFRHTEAFSFQIATEDQEETDRYWNAIVGNGGQESACGWCKDRWGVSWQITPRALTEAMALLERHRRQRRPGKRLWLVQGPLGRLLADHPAR
;
A
#
# COMPACT_ATOMS: atom_id res chain seq x y z
N MET A 1 8.73 24.30 -11.32
CA MET A 1 8.08 22.97 -11.27
C MET A 1 6.57 23.18 -11.31
N ALA A 2 5.83 22.35 -12.03
CA ALA A 2 4.37 22.43 -12.04
C ALA A 2 3.82 21.86 -10.72
N ILE A 3 2.91 22.59 -10.07
CA ILE A 3 2.20 22.09 -8.87
C ILE A 3 1.24 20.98 -9.34
N PRO A 4 1.33 19.76 -8.78
CA PRO A 4 0.40 18.69 -9.12
C PRO A 4 -1.05 19.11 -8.89
N LYS A 5 -1.97 18.64 -9.75
CA LYS A 5 -3.40 18.91 -9.57
C LYS A 5 -3.95 18.25 -8.30
N THR A 6 -3.33 17.16 -7.86
CA THR A 6 -3.69 16.37 -6.68
C THR A 6 -2.42 15.97 -5.94
N THR A 7 -2.44 16.05 -4.61
CA THR A 7 -1.35 15.64 -3.71
C THR A 7 -1.94 14.84 -2.56
N ILE A 8 -1.30 13.72 -2.19
CA ILE A 8 -1.69 12.92 -1.03
C ILE A 8 -1.16 13.59 0.24
N CYS A 9 -2.05 14.16 1.04
CA CYS A 9 -1.65 14.77 2.32
C CYS A 9 -1.69 13.72 3.43
N ILE A 10 -0.55 13.51 4.10
CA ILE A 10 -0.38 12.54 5.18
C ILE A 10 -0.07 13.29 6.48
N TRP A 11 -0.83 13.00 7.52
CA TRP A 11 -0.70 13.65 8.82
C TRP A 11 0.38 12.98 9.67
N TYR A 12 1.30 13.75 10.22
CA TYR A 12 2.30 13.29 11.17
C TYR A 12 2.18 14.06 12.48
N ASP A 13 2.62 13.45 13.58
CA ASP A 13 2.79 14.17 14.84
C ASP A 13 3.85 15.27 14.68
N LYS A 14 5.11 14.89 14.38
CA LYS A 14 6.24 15.81 14.18
C LYS A 14 7.29 15.38 13.15
N GLU A 15 7.26 14.13 12.69
CA GLU A 15 8.38 13.52 11.97
C GLU A 15 8.14 13.38 10.45
N ALA A 16 7.35 14.27 9.84
CA ALA A 16 7.08 14.24 8.40
C ALA A 16 8.36 14.18 7.54
N GLU A 17 9.42 14.90 7.92
CA GLU A 17 10.68 14.90 7.17
C GLU A 17 11.41 13.56 7.29
N ALA A 18 11.46 12.97 8.48
CA ALA A 18 12.09 11.66 8.68
C ALA A 18 11.35 10.57 7.90
N ALA A 19 10.01 10.64 7.87
CA ALA A 19 9.18 9.75 7.06
C ALA A 19 9.48 9.88 5.56
N ALA A 20 9.46 11.12 5.05
CA ALA A 20 9.73 11.40 3.65
C ALA A 20 11.12 10.93 3.20
N ARG A 21 12.16 11.13 4.03
CA ARG A 21 13.52 10.66 3.77
C ARG A 21 13.60 9.14 3.75
N PHE A 22 12.99 8.49 4.72
CA PHE A 22 12.92 7.03 4.76
C PHE A 22 12.25 6.45 3.50
N TYR A 23 11.12 7.01 3.06
CA TYR A 23 10.46 6.53 1.84
C TYR A 23 11.30 6.78 0.58
N ALA A 24 11.99 7.92 0.50
CA ALA A 24 12.88 8.25 -0.60
C ALA A 24 14.07 7.28 -0.71
N GLU A 25 14.58 6.79 0.42
CA GLU A 25 15.66 5.81 0.47
C GLU A 25 15.16 4.37 0.23
N THR A 26 13.92 4.08 0.60
CA THR A 26 13.35 2.72 0.57
C THR A 26 12.78 2.35 -0.79
N PHE A 27 12.07 3.28 -1.44
CA PHE A 27 11.30 2.99 -2.65
C PHE A 27 11.92 3.65 -3.89
N PRO A 28 11.90 2.98 -5.06
CA PRO A 28 12.29 3.61 -6.30
C PRO A 28 11.35 4.77 -6.65
N ASP A 29 11.83 5.68 -7.50
CA ASP A 29 11.07 6.88 -7.95
C ASP A 29 10.47 7.69 -6.78
N SER A 30 11.23 7.77 -5.69
CA SER A 30 10.84 8.46 -4.45
C SER A 30 11.92 9.47 -4.09
N ALA A 31 11.51 10.62 -3.58
CA ALA A 31 12.42 11.73 -3.29
C ALA A 31 11.76 12.77 -2.40
N VAL A 32 12.53 13.36 -1.49
CA VAL A 32 12.16 14.61 -0.82
C VAL A 32 12.35 15.77 -1.79
N ARG A 33 11.34 16.64 -1.90
CA ARG A 33 11.31 17.76 -2.86
C ARG A 33 11.53 19.11 -2.17
N ALA A 34 10.83 19.35 -1.06
CA ALA A 34 10.94 20.60 -0.33
C ALA A 34 10.57 20.39 1.15
N VAL A 35 11.17 21.20 2.02
CA VAL A 35 10.84 21.27 3.45
C VAL A 35 10.42 22.72 3.74
N HIS A 36 9.22 22.88 4.28
CA HIS A 36 8.63 24.20 4.56
C HIS A 36 8.50 24.39 6.06
N LEU A 37 9.08 25.48 6.55
CA LEU A 37 9.06 25.83 7.97
C LEU A 37 7.79 26.63 8.32
N ALA A 38 7.34 26.50 9.56
CA ALA A 38 6.20 27.24 10.07
C ALA A 38 6.51 28.76 10.09
N PRO A 39 5.68 29.61 9.47
CA PRO A 39 5.89 31.06 9.46
C PRO A 39 5.55 31.73 10.80
N GLY A 40 4.95 30.99 11.73
CA GLY A 40 4.53 31.43 13.06
C GLY A 40 4.24 30.24 13.96
N ASP A 41 3.94 30.51 15.23
CA ASP A 41 3.53 29.46 16.16
C ASP A 41 2.17 28.86 15.77
N TYR A 42 1.98 27.57 16.07
CA TYR A 42 0.77 26.82 15.76
C TYR A 42 0.45 25.81 16.87
N PRO A 43 -0.76 25.20 16.91
CA PRO A 43 -1.18 24.39 18.05
C PRO A 43 -0.23 23.24 18.45
N SER A 44 0.61 22.78 17.53
CA SER A 44 1.51 21.63 17.70
C SER A 44 3.00 21.95 17.47
N GLY A 45 3.38 23.22 17.32
CA GLY A 45 4.77 23.64 17.15
C GLY A 45 4.97 25.15 17.11
N LYS A 46 6.18 25.59 16.77
CA LYS A 46 6.61 26.98 16.81
C LYS A 46 7.08 27.48 15.44
N ALA A 47 7.19 28.80 15.31
CA ALA A 47 7.84 29.41 14.15
C ALA A 47 9.23 28.81 13.93
N GLY A 48 9.53 28.44 12.68
CA GLY A 48 10.81 27.80 12.31
C GLY A 48 10.84 26.28 12.45
N ASP A 49 9.85 25.64 13.08
CA ASP A 49 9.72 24.18 13.06
C ASP A 49 9.32 23.71 11.64
N VAL A 50 9.66 22.47 11.28
CA VAL A 50 9.17 21.86 10.03
C VAL A 50 7.65 21.70 10.11
N LEU A 51 6.93 22.36 9.21
CA LEU A 51 5.48 22.30 9.14
C LEU A 51 5.00 21.31 8.06
N THR A 52 5.53 21.44 6.84
CA THR A 52 5.21 20.50 5.76
C THR A 52 6.43 20.06 4.99
N VAL A 53 6.33 18.86 4.40
CA VAL A 53 7.38 18.28 3.57
C VAL A 53 6.75 17.77 2.29
N GLU A 54 7.21 18.28 1.15
CA GLU A 54 6.85 17.76 -0.16
C GLU A 54 7.76 16.60 -0.51
N PHE A 55 7.17 15.48 -0.93
CA PHE A 55 7.94 14.31 -1.35
C PHE A 55 7.17 13.48 -2.38
N THR A 56 7.84 12.47 -2.90
CA THR A 56 7.26 11.49 -3.82
C THR A 56 7.47 10.09 -3.28
N VAL A 57 6.47 9.22 -3.46
CA VAL A 57 6.54 7.76 -3.17
C VAL A 57 6.14 7.02 -4.42
N ALA A 58 7.07 6.30 -5.05
CA ALA A 58 6.87 5.58 -6.30
C ALA A 58 6.13 6.43 -7.36
N GLY A 59 6.61 7.66 -7.56
CA GLY A 59 6.04 8.64 -8.50
C GLY A 59 4.80 9.39 -8.02
N LEU A 60 4.19 9.02 -6.89
CA LEU A 60 3.01 9.70 -6.34
C LEU A 60 3.41 10.96 -5.56
N PRO A 61 2.83 12.14 -5.87
CA PRO A 61 3.10 13.36 -5.12
C PRO A 61 2.42 13.34 -3.75
N CYS A 62 3.21 13.56 -2.71
CA CYS A 62 2.80 13.53 -1.31
C CYS A 62 3.18 14.83 -0.58
N LEU A 63 2.42 15.15 0.47
CA LEU A 63 2.69 16.21 1.42
C LEU A 63 2.60 15.64 2.83
N GLY A 64 3.69 15.67 3.59
CA GLY A 64 3.68 15.34 5.01
C GLY A 64 3.37 16.60 5.80
N LEU A 65 2.38 16.56 6.70
CA LEU A 65 1.98 17.68 7.55
C LEU A 65 2.25 17.33 9.02
N ASN A 66 3.11 18.10 9.68
CA ASN A 66 3.33 18.00 11.12
C ASN A 66 2.22 18.73 11.86
N GLY A 67 1.18 17.99 12.23
CA GLY A 67 -0.03 18.53 12.86
C GLY A 67 -0.20 18.16 14.33
N GLY A 68 0.68 17.35 14.91
CA GLY A 68 0.57 16.88 16.29
C GLY A 68 -0.27 15.60 16.43
N PRO A 69 -0.49 15.10 17.66
CA PRO A 69 -1.05 13.77 17.92
C PRO A 69 -2.58 13.67 17.76
N ALA A 70 -3.22 14.70 17.21
CA ALA A 70 -4.68 14.83 17.16
C ALA A 70 -5.35 13.74 16.29
N PHE A 71 -4.70 13.35 15.19
CA PHE A 71 -5.20 12.32 14.29
C PHE A 71 -4.23 11.14 14.22
N ARG A 72 -4.79 9.94 14.11
CA ARG A 72 -4.04 8.69 13.98
C ARG A 72 -4.41 8.01 12.68
N HIS A 73 -3.41 7.42 12.04
CA HIS A 73 -3.63 6.58 10.87
C HIS A 73 -4.39 5.30 11.23
N THR A 74 -5.17 4.85 10.26
CA THR A 74 -5.85 3.56 10.27
C THR A 74 -5.72 2.97 8.87
N GLU A 75 -6.07 1.69 8.75
CA GLU A 75 -6.08 0.93 7.51
C GLU A 75 -7.06 1.50 6.46
N ALA A 76 -7.88 2.50 6.82
CA ALA A 76 -8.75 3.22 5.89
C ALA A 76 -7.99 3.89 4.74
N PHE A 77 -6.72 4.23 4.97
CA PHE A 77 -5.78 4.62 3.91
C PHE A 77 -4.57 3.69 3.94
N SER A 78 -4.12 3.24 2.78
CA SER A 78 -2.83 2.54 2.64
C SER A 78 -2.20 2.79 1.28
N PHE A 79 -0.87 2.69 1.23
CA PHE A 79 -0.15 2.54 -0.03
C PHE A 79 -0.08 1.07 -0.39
N GLN A 80 -0.39 0.74 -1.65
CA GLN A 80 -0.12 -0.59 -2.18
C GLN A 80 1.07 -0.51 -3.14
N ILE A 81 2.17 -1.16 -2.76
CA ILE A 81 3.38 -1.28 -3.58
C ILE A 81 3.34 -2.65 -4.24
N ALA A 82 3.25 -2.65 -5.57
CA ALA A 82 3.36 -3.85 -6.38
C ALA A 82 4.82 -4.28 -6.48
N THR A 83 5.11 -5.55 -6.25
CA THR A 83 6.45 -6.12 -6.35
C THR A 83 6.53 -7.18 -7.44
N GLU A 84 7.70 -7.31 -8.07
CA GLU A 84 7.92 -8.21 -9.20
C GLU A 84 8.38 -9.60 -8.76
N ASP A 85 9.16 -9.67 -7.67
CA ASP A 85 9.69 -10.92 -7.12
C ASP A 85 9.74 -10.96 -5.59
N GLN A 86 10.18 -12.09 -5.04
CA GLN A 86 10.25 -12.32 -3.61
C GLN A 86 11.32 -11.45 -2.93
N GLU A 87 12.45 -11.19 -3.60
CA GLU A 87 13.54 -10.40 -3.03
C GLU A 87 13.10 -8.95 -2.82
N GLU A 88 12.41 -8.38 -3.81
CA GLU A 88 11.83 -7.04 -3.70
C GLU A 88 10.75 -6.98 -2.61
N THR A 89 9.89 -8.01 -2.54
CA THR A 89 8.86 -8.14 -1.51
C THR A 89 9.48 -8.12 -0.11
N ASP A 90 10.48 -8.96 0.10
CA ASP A 90 11.17 -9.08 1.38
C ASP A 90 11.92 -7.79 1.72
N ARG A 91 12.58 -7.16 0.73
CA ARG A 91 13.30 -5.90 0.92
C ARG A 91 12.39 -4.80 1.45
N TYR A 92 11.24 -4.55 0.81
CA TYR A 92 10.33 -3.49 1.24
C TYR A 92 9.60 -3.83 2.53
N TRP A 93 9.17 -5.08 2.69
CA TRP A 93 8.56 -5.55 3.93
C TRP A 93 9.51 -5.35 5.12
N ASN A 94 10.73 -5.86 5.00
CA ASN A 94 11.73 -5.78 6.06
C ASN A 94 12.17 -4.33 6.32
N ALA A 95 12.22 -3.47 5.31
CA ALA A 95 12.52 -2.05 5.52
C ALA A 95 11.45 -1.37 6.37
N ILE A 96 10.16 -1.58 6.07
CA ILE A 96 9.06 -0.97 6.81
C ILE A 96 8.98 -1.53 8.23
N VAL A 97 8.94 -2.85 8.38
CA VAL A 97 8.79 -3.51 9.68
C VAL A 97 10.05 -3.33 10.53
N GLY A 98 11.23 -3.47 9.94
CA GLY A 98 12.52 -3.34 10.61
C GLY A 98 12.84 -1.92 11.11
N ASN A 99 12.22 -0.88 10.54
CA ASN A 99 12.37 0.50 10.98
C ASN A 99 11.39 0.89 12.13
N GLY A 100 10.98 -0.08 12.96
CA GLY A 100 10.02 0.14 14.05
C GLY A 100 8.56 0.06 13.62
N GLY A 101 8.29 -0.57 12.47
CA GLY A 101 6.94 -0.86 11.99
C GLY A 101 6.31 -2.08 12.66
N GLN A 102 5.17 -2.52 12.11
CA GLN A 102 4.40 -3.65 12.61
C GLN A 102 3.91 -4.52 11.45
N GLU A 103 4.04 -5.84 11.61
CA GLU A 103 3.47 -6.81 10.67
C GLU A 103 1.94 -6.88 10.80
N SER A 104 1.28 -7.20 9.69
CA SER A 104 -0.14 -7.55 9.65
C SER A 104 -0.38 -8.67 8.63
N ALA A 105 -1.64 -8.98 8.34
CA ALA A 105 -2.00 -10.12 7.50
C ALA A 105 -1.96 -9.80 6.00
N CYS A 106 -1.73 -10.82 5.18
CA CYS A 106 -1.95 -10.75 3.72
C CYS A 106 -1.19 -9.62 3.00
N GLY A 107 0.08 -9.40 3.37
CA GLY A 107 0.92 -8.36 2.76
C GLY A 107 0.72 -6.96 3.38
N TRP A 108 -0.15 -6.82 4.37
CA TRP A 108 -0.31 -5.58 5.12
C TRP A 108 0.77 -5.42 6.20
N CYS A 109 1.26 -4.19 6.36
CA CYS A 109 2.10 -3.77 7.48
C CYS A 109 1.84 -2.30 7.81
N LYS A 110 2.39 -1.82 8.92
CA LYS A 110 2.43 -0.40 9.29
C LYS A 110 3.86 0.04 9.46
N ASP A 111 4.19 1.26 9.04
CA ASP A 111 5.47 1.86 9.37
C ASP A 111 5.49 2.43 10.80
N ARG A 112 6.64 2.95 11.23
CA ARG A 112 6.81 3.51 12.58
C ARG A 112 5.95 4.73 12.89
N TRP A 113 5.43 5.40 11.85
CA TRP A 113 4.52 6.53 11.98
C TRP A 113 3.05 6.09 11.95
N GLY A 114 2.79 4.80 11.74
CA GLY A 114 1.48 4.18 11.74
C GLY A 114 0.77 4.20 10.37
N VAL A 115 1.42 4.68 9.32
CA VAL A 115 0.85 4.64 7.95
C VAL A 115 0.77 3.18 7.51
N SER A 116 -0.37 2.79 6.93
CA SER A 116 -0.56 1.43 6.43
C SER A 116 0.02 1.23 5.03
N TRP A 117 0.66 0.08 4.83
CA TRP A 117 1.30 -0.34 3.59
C TRP A 117 0.83 -1.74 3.22
N GLN A 118 0.73 -2.01 1.92
CA GLN A 118 0.48 -3.33 1.34
C GLN A 118 1.61 -3.65 0.37
N ILE A 119 2.51 -4.55 0.74
CA ILE A 119 3.58 -5.03 -0.14
C ILE A 119 3.06 -6.27 -0.85
N THR A 120 2.64 -6.11 -2.10
CA THR A 120 1.83 -7.10 -2.81
C THR A 120 2.52 -7.56 -4.09
N PRO A 121 2.94 -8.83 -4.19
CA PRO A 121 3.45 -9.38 -5.44
C PRO A 121 2.40 -9.29 -6.55
N ARG A 122 2.79 -8.82 -7.75
CA ARG A 122 1.85 -8.76 -8.90
C ARG A 122 1.21 -10.10 -9.20
N ALA A 123 1.99 -11.18 -9.09
CA ALA A 123 1.52 -12.55 -9.28
C ALA A 123 0.33 -12.90 -8.34
N LEU A 124 0.32 -12.38 -7.11
CA LEU A 124 -0.79 -12.59 -6.17
C LEU A 124 -2.06 -11.86 -6.62
N THR A 125 -1.92 -10.59 -7.03
CA THR A 125 -3.05 -9.78 -7.54
C THR A 125 -3.67 -10.42 -8.78
N GLU A 126 -2.84 -10.89 -9.72
CA GLU A 126 -3.28 -11.54 -10.94
C GLU A 126 -3.97 -12.89 -10.67
N ALA A 127 -3.40 -13.71 -9.78
CA ALA A 127 -3.99 -14.99 -9.37
C ALA A 127 -5.38 -14.80 -8.73
N MET A 128 -5.53 -13.79 -7.87
CA MET A 128 -6.82 -13.46 -7.25
C MET A 128 -7.87 -13.05 -8.28
N ALA A 129 -7.49 -12.20 -9.25
CA ALA A 129 -8.38 -11.80 -10.34
C ALA A 129 -8.80 -12.99 -11.22
N LEU A 130 -7.89 -13.92 -11.49
CA LEU A 130 -8.17 -15.13 -12.26
C LEU A 130 -9.12 -16.07 -11.50
N LEU A 131 -8.89 -16.28 -10.20
CA LEU A 131 -9.78 -17.08 -9.33
C LEU A 131 -11.19 -16.50 -9.29
N GLU A 132 -11.33 -15.18 -9.21
CA GLU A 132 -12.63 -14.53 -9.25
C GLU A 132 -13.35 -14.74 -10.59
N ARG A 133 -12.63 -14.59 -11.71
CA ARG A 133 -13.18 -14.86 -13.05
C ARG A 133 -13.66 -16.30 -13.16
N HIS A 134 -12.88 -17.28 -12.68
CA HIS A 134 -13.30 -18.67 -12.64
C HIS A 134 -14.53 -18.89 -11.75
N ARG A 135 -14.60 -18.23 -10.58
CA ARG A 135 -15.78 -18.31 -9.70
C ARG A 135 -17.03 -17.75 -10.36
N ARG A 136 -16.94 -16.62 -11.08
CA ARG A 136 -18.06 -16.01 -11.80
C ARG A 136 -18.51 -16.85 -13.01
N GLN A 137 -17.59 -17.55 -13.68
CA GLN A 137 -17.91 -18.44 -14.80
C GLN A 137 -18.56 -19.77 -14.35
N ARG A 138 -18.46 -20.14 -13.06
CA ARG A 138 -19.22 -21.28 -12.51
C ARG A 138 -20.69 -20.90 -12.40
N ARG A 139 -21.54 -21.43 -13.30
CA ARG A 139 -23.00 -21.31 -13.20
C ARG A 139 -23.48 -21.89 -11.86
N PRO A 140 -24.18 -21.13 -10.99
CA PRO A 140 -24.81 -21.71 -9.81
C PRO A 140 -25.85 -22.74 -10.27
N GLY A 141 -25.65 -24.01 -9.92
CA GLY A 141 -26.52 -25.13 -10.29
C GLY A 141 -25.86 -26.27 -11.04
N LYS A 142 -24.67 -26.08 -11.64
CA LYS A 142 -23.89 -27.21 -12.20
C LYS A 142 -22.93 -27.74 -11.14
N ARG A 143 -23.39 -28.77 -10.42
CA ARG A 143 -22.54 -29.58 -9.54
C ARG A 143 -21.65 -30.43 -10.45
N LEU A 144 -20.40 -30.03 -10.63
CA LEU A 144 -19.42 -30.83 -11.34
C LEU A 144 -19.08 -32.04 -10.46
N TRP A 145 -19.68 -33.18 -10.77
CA TRP A 145 -19.29 -34.43 -10.14
C TRP A 145 -18.03 -34.94 -10.85
N LEU A 146 -16.94 -35.07 -10.11
CA LEU A 146 -15.81 -35.89 -10.55
C LEU A 146 -16.28 -37.35 -10.53
N VAL A 147 -16.67 -37.88 -11.68
CA VAL A 147 -16.81 -39.34 -11.83
C VAL A 147 -15.41 -39.89 -12.02
N GLN A 148 -14.91 -40.61 -11.03
CA GLN A 148 -13.62 -41.25 -11.08
C GLN A 148 -13.79 -42.58 -11.84
N GLY A 149 -13.24 -42.66 -13.05
CA GLY A 149 -13.22 -43.85 -13.90
C GLY A 149 -11.99 -43.86 -14.81
N PRO A 150 -11.46 -45.03 -15.19
CA PRO A 150 -10.22 -45.15 -15.95
C PRO A 150 -10.48 -44.79 -17.42
N LEU A 151 -9.60 -43.96 -17.98
CA LEU A 151 -9.61 -43.38 -19.33
C LEU A 151 -10.49 -42.13 -19.53
N GLY A 152 -9.81 -40.97 -19.56
CA GLY A 152 -10.18 -39.82 -20.39
C GLY A 152 -11.40 -39.01 -19.95
N ARG A 153 -11.16 -37.88 -19.29
CA ARG A 153 -12.20 -36.88 -18.96
C ARG A 153 -12.94 -36.41 -20.22
N LEU A 154 -14.23 -36.74 -20.37
CA LEU A 154 -15.14 -35.98 -21.20
C LEU A 154 -16.14 -35.24 -20.29
N LEU A 155 -16.22 -33.93 -20.43
CA LEU A 155 -17.25 -33.09 -19.80
C LEU A 155 -18.55 -33.31 -20.56
N ALA A 156 -19.58 -33.84 -19.92
CA ALA A 156 -20.92 -33.90 -20.47
C ALA A 156 -21.84 -32.93 -19.73
N ASP A 157 -22.50 -32.05 -20.50
CA ASP A 157 -23.57 -31.18 -20.04
C ASP A 157 -24.91 -31.87 -20.31
N HIS A 158 -25.64 -32.25 -19.25
CA HIS A 158 -27.04 -32.65 -19.38
C HIS A 158 -27.96 -31.49 -18.96
N PRO A 159 -28.99 -31.14 -19.74
CA PRO A 159 -30.03 -30.23 -19.27
C PRO A 159 -30.89 -30.93 -18.21
N ALA A 160 -31.15 -30.22 -17.11
CA ALA A 160 -32.04 -30.65 -16.05
C ALA A 160 -33.49 -30.79 -16.56
N ARG A 161 -34.16 -31.84 -16.12
CA ARG A 161 -35.62 -31.98 -16.19
C ARG A 161 -36.28 -31.16 -15.09
#